data_AF-G0V2S7-F1
#
_entry.id   AF-G0V2S7-F1
#
_cell.length_a   1.000
_cell.length_b   1.000
_cell.length_c   1.000
_cell.angle_alpha   90.00
_cell.angle_beta   90.00
_cell.angle_gamma   90.00
#
_symmetry.space_group_name_H-M   'P 1'
#
loop_
_entity.id
_entity.type
_entity.pdbx_description
1 polymer ?
#
loop_
_entity_poly.entity_id
_entity_poly.type
_entity_poly.pdbx_seq_one_letter_code
_entity_poly.pdbx_strand_id
1 'polypeptide(L)'
;MTKLIQRQVDLTEWSWQNCSCLSWAVGAISMALTEEQESSLFVLVIRGLLELCRKVEGKENRAVVASSIMFVVGQYPRFLRYHSPFLRAVVKKLIEFMREQFPGVQEMAVDTLLKIASKVPEQFVVSWDCGASIAEDVAGRWTDITSMLKPQLMYTCFAAAGYMVEKESPGRQVSLLSTFLQDANDIFKSIAERAAAQGPAFCQDTTGMRELIHNLRIFSSVASTCGTSFVSEMGLIIWDLQGLYRMFFTAQTALVRDNGPKALELEEARHLRVAKKEILRIFECFIDNTEEYDFVATNCMPSILTTVLEDYRDSLPIVKEAGAMALVTACVNKLGARLAGDCAAILDHTFDTTVKIICTNTEDYPEFRINLFKLLNALNTHCFTNFLSYASAKVDVINGMLWVIRHKDFATMETGLKTLDNFLENVSRSEVLQPFYSAFMERLFVEILIVAMDSLHAAGFDLHCSILMKLFTVSSMFPPDTATVGRNAVRGFLIENLLVIGTLTENLISEFVSGCYDYHRDPKEFKRHFADFLIEMQVWGAEEENKLQQQEEQRLLETIIPGFSLMTTDPFVIPNFSSEI
;
A
#
# COMPACT_ATOMS: atom_id res chain seq x y z
N MET A 1 21.58 25.43 -23.12
CA MET A 1 22.42 24.71 -22.14
C MET A 1 23.90 25.09 -22.22
N THR A 2 24.60 24.93 -23.35
CA THR A 2 26.05 25.24 -23.48
C THR A 2 26.44 26.64 -23.00
N LYS A 3 25.70 27.68 -23.41
CA LYS A 3 25.97 29.05 -22.96
C LYS A 3 25.71 29.24 -21.45
N LEU A 4 24.72 28.54 -20.89
CA LEU A 4 24.37 28.66 -19.47
C LEU A 4 25.45 28.03 -18.58
N ILE A 5 25.97 26.84 -18.93
CA ILE A 5 27.07 26.24 -18.17
C ILE A 5 28.34 27.08 -18.27
N GLN A 6 28.61 27.68 -19.44
CA GLN A 6 29.76 28.57 -19.60
C GLN A 6 29.68 29.81 -18.71
N ARG A 7 28.49 30.42 -18.59
CA ARG A 7 28.24 31.56 -17.68
C ARG A 7 28.33 31.22 -16.19
N GLN A 8 28.17 29.94 -15.85
CA GLN A 8 28.48 29.47 -14.49
C GLN A 8 30.01 29.33 -14.32
N VAL A 9 30.69 28.74 -15.31
CA VAL A 9 32.14 28.45 -15.28
C VAL A 9 33.04 29.69 -15.34
N ASP A 10 32.60 30.75 -16.02
CA ASP A 10 33.28 32.06 -16.04
C ASP A 10 32.92 32.95 -14.84
N LEU A 11 32.07 32.44 -13.94
CA LEU A 11 31.57 33.08 -12.73
C LEU A 11 30.69 34.34 -12.96
N THR A 12 30.26 34.60 -14.21
CA THR A 12 29.43 35.78 -14.52
C THR A 12 28.02 35.70 -13.95
N GLU A 13 27.42 34.50 -13.95
CA GLU A 13 26.07 34.25 -13.40
C GLU A 13 26.11 33.18 -12.29
N TRP A 14 27.28 32.92 -11.70
CA TRP A 14 27.44 31.91 -10.66
C TRP A 14 26.64 32.27 -9.40
N SER A 15 25.75 31.36 -9.01
CA SER A 15 25.12 31.33 -7.69
C SER A 15 24.69 29.90 -7.37
N TRP A 16 24.48 29.58 -6.09
CA TRP A 16 24.00 28.25 -5.69
C TRP A 16 22.69 27.91 -6.40
N GLN A 17 21.75 28.86 -6.42
CA GLN A 17 20.45 28.69 -7.05
C GLN A 17 20.57 28.45 -8.56
N ASN A 18 21.38 29.23 -9.27
CA ASN A 18 21.51 29.10 -10.73
C ASN A 18 22.16 27.78 -11.12
N CYS A 19 23.20 27.35 -10.40
CA CYS A 19 23.87 26.08 -10.63
C CYS A 19 22.96 24.88 -10.36
N SER A 20 22.27 24.89 -9.21
CA SER A 20 21.33 23.82 -8.87
C SER A 20 20.15 23.77 -9.83
N CYS A 21 19.55 24.92 -10.16
CA CYS A 21 18.46 25.00 -11.13
C CYS A 21 18.85 24.49 -12.51
N LEU A 22 20.04 24.88 -13.01
CA LEU A 22 20.58 24.36 -14.26
C LEU A 22 20.76 22.84 -14.21
N SER A 23 21.31 22.32 -13.11
CA SER A 23 21.55 20.89 -12.93
C SER A 23 20.25 20.09 -12.83
N TRP A 24 19.23 20.63 -12.16
CA TRP A 24 17.87 20.07 -12.11
C TRP A 24 17.22 20.05 -13.49
N ALA A 25 17.32 21.15 -14.25
CA ALA A 25 16.78 21.23 -15.60
C ALA A 25 17.47 20.23 -16.55
N VAL A 26 18.79 20.08 -16.44
CA VAL A 26 19.54 19.06 -17.21
C VAL A 26 19.07 17.65 -16.82
N GLY A 27 18.99 17.34 -15.52
CA GLY A 27 18.49 16.04 -15.08
C GLY A 27 17.05 15.73 -15.52
N ALA A 28 16.18 16.73 -15.57
CA ALA A 28 14.76 16.58 -15.94
C ALA A 28 14.55 16.23 -17.42
N ILE A 29 15.51 16.56 -18.30
CA ILE A 29 15.43 16.23 -19.73
C ILE A 29 16.14 14.92 -20.10
N SER A 30 16.60 14.14 -19.12
CA SER A 30 17.13 12.79 -19.41
C SER A 30 16.06 11.95 -20.11
N MET A 31 16.48 11.09 -21.05
CA MET A 31 15.61 10.27 -21.90
C MET A 31 14.77 11.03 -22.94
N ALA A 32 14.73 12.37 -22.93
CA ALA A 32 14.02 13.16 -23.94
C ALA A 32 14.80 13.35 -25.25
N LEU A 33 16.13 13.18 -25.20
CA LEU A 33 17.04 13.33 -26.34
C LEU A 33 17.41 11.96 -26.94
N THR A 34 17.97 11.98 -28.16
CA THR A 34 18.61 10.79 -28.73
C THR A 34 19.87 10.45 -27.93
N GLU A 35 20.31 9.20 -27.97
CA GLU A 35 21.46 8.72 -27.19
C GLU A 35 22.77 9.49 -27.47
N GLU A 36 23.02 9.85 -28.74
CA GLU A 36 24.18 10.64 -29.15
C GLU A 36 24.12 12.08 -28.62
N GLN A 37 22.93 12.71 -28.69
CA GLN A 37 22.71 14.06 -28.18
C GLN A 37 22.78 14.10 -26.66
N GLU A 38 22.21 13.09 -26.00
CA GLU A 38 22.23 12.92 -24.54
C GLU A 38 23.67 12.77 -24.04
N SER A 39 24.46 11.92 -24.71
CA SER A 39 25.88 11.71 -24.38
C SER A 39 26.71 12.99 -24.57
N SER A 40 26.49 13.71 -25.66
CA SER A 40 27.17 14.98 -25.94
C SER A 40 26.83 16.05 -24.89
N LEU A 41 25.55 16.16 -24.52
CA LEU A 41 25.08 17.08 -23.49
C LEU A 41 25.65 16.71 -22.11
N PHE A 42 25.61 15.42 -21.75
CA PHE A 42 26.11 14.92 -20.47
C PHE A 42 27.60 15.26 -20.29
N VAL A 43 28.43 14.92 -21.27
CA VAL A 43 29.88 15.20 -21.23
C VAL A 43 30.16 16.70 -21.10
N LEU A 44 29.42 17.53 -21.83
CA LEU A 44 29.55 18.98 -21.77
C LEU A 44 29.24 19.52 -20.37
N VAL A 45 28.12 19.11 -19.78
CA VAL A 45 27.67 19.59 -18.47
C VAL A 45 28.58 19.10 -17.36
N ILE A 46 28.94 17.80 -17.34
CA ILE A 46 29.82 17.23 -16.32
C ILE A 46 31.22 17.87 -16.37
N ARG A 47 31.79 18.09 -17.57
CA ARG A 47 33.07 18.80 -17.69
C ARG A 47 32.99 20.22 -17.15
N GLY A 48 31.92 20.96 -17.49
CA GLY A 48 31.69 22.31 -16.99
C GLY A 48 31.56 22.35 -15.47
N LEU A 49 30.76 21.46 -14.87
CA LEU A 49 30.60 21.38 -13.42
C LEU A 49 31.91 20.98 -12.70
N LEU A 50 32.71 20.07 -13.27
CA LEU A 50 34.01 19.71 -12.72
C LEU A 50 35.01 20.88 -12.78
N GLU A 51 35.01 21.65 -13.87
CA GLU A 51 35.82 22.86 -13.99
C GLU A 51 35.39 23.93 -12.97
N LEU A 52 34.08 24.15 -12.84
CA LEU A 52 33.50 25.06 -11.86
C LEU A 52 33.89 24.67 -10.44
N CYS A 53 33.82 23.38 -10.10
CA CYS A 53 34.22 22.85 -8.79
C CYS A 53 35.69 23.16 -8.43
N ARG A 54 36.58 23.21 -9.43
CA ARG A 54 37.99 23.58 -9.22
C ARG A 54 38.19 25.08 -9.05
N LYS A 55 37.37 25.91 -9.71
CA LYS A 55 37.46 27.39 -9.64
C LYS A 55 36.84 27.97 -8.38
N VAL A 56 35.76 27.37 -7.88
CA VAL A 56 35.08 27.89 -6.68
C VAL A 56 35.87 27.55 -5.41
N GLU A 57 36.09 28.57 -4.59
CA GLU A 57 36.72 28.45 -3.28
C GLU A 57 35.64 28.28 -2.19
N GLY A 58 36.01 27.64 -1.08
CA GLY A 58 35.10 27.39 0.04
C GLY A 58 34.42 26.01 0.00
N LYS A 59 34.31 25.40 1.18
CA LYS A 59 33.77 24.04 1.34
C LYS A 59 32.29 23.95 0.94
N GLU A 60 31.51 24.98 1.28
CA GLU A 60 30.08 25.09 0.95
C GLU A 60 29.85 25.17 -0.57
N ASN A 61 30.58 26.05 -1.26
CA ASN A 61 30.51 26.18 -2.71
C ASN A 61 30.84 24.86 -3.42
N ARG A 62 31.90 24.17 -2.96
CA ARG A 62 32.28 22.86 -3.50
C ARG A 62 31.22 21.79 -3.23
N ALA A 63 30.59 21.80 -2.07
CA ALA A 63 29.51 20.88 -1.75
C ALA A 63 28.29 21.08 -2.67
N VAL A 64 27.92 22.33 -2.99
CA VAL A 64 26.82 22.65 -3.93
C VAL A 64 27.14 22.23 -5.37
N VAL A 65 28.40 22.35 -5.81
CA VAL A 65 28.78 21.86 -7.13
C VAL A 65 28.85 20.33 -7.13
N ALA A 66 29.37 19.70 -6.07
CA ALA A 66 29.43 18.25 -5.95
C ALA A 66 28.03 17.61 -5.92
N SER A 67 27.07 18.22 -5.21
CA SER A 67 25.66 17.79 -5.20
C SER A 67 25.04 17.86 -6.59
N SER A 68 25.28 18.96 -7.31
CA SER A 68 24.85 19.15 -8.69
C SER A 68 25.42 18.08 -9.63
N ILE A 69 26.71 17.74 -9.48
CA ILE A 69 27.35 16.66 -10.24
C ILE A 69 26.71 15.31 -9.91
N MET A 70 26.59 14.96 -8.62
CA MET A 70 26.00 13.68 -8.18
C MET A 70 24.56 13.54 -8.69
N PHE A 71 23.76 14.60 -8.60
CA PHE A 71 22.40 14.64 -9.13
C PHE A 71 22.38 14.36 -10.64
N VAL A 72 23.15 15.11 -11.44
CA VAL A 72 23.18 14.91 -12.91
C VAL A 72 23.65 13.50 -13.25
N VAL A 73 24.72 12.99 -12.63
CA VAL A 73 25.21 11.64 -12.88
C VAL A 73 24.13 10.58 -12.60
N GLY A 74 23.41 10.68 -11.48
CA GLY A 74 22.34 9.74 -11.14
C GLY A 74 21.11 9.79 -12.06
N GLN A 75 20.96 10.84 -12.87
CA GLN A 75 19.84 10.96 -13.82
C GLN A 75 20.11 10.33 -15.18
N TYR A 76 21.37 10.06 -15.56
CA TYR A 76 21.75 9.63 -16.91
C TYR A 76 22.24 8.17 -16.97
N PRO A 77 21.37 7.17 -16.69
CA PRO A 77 21.78 5.76 -16.67
C PRO A 77 22.20 5.25 -18.05
N ARG A 78 21.61 5.75 -19.15
CA ARG A 78 22.00 5.37 -20.53
C ARG A 78 23.49 5.59 -20.77
N PHE A 79 23.98 6.78 -20.44
CA PHE A 79 25.40 7.10 -20.55
C PHE A 79 26.26 6.17 -19.69
N LEU A 80 25.85 5.92 -18.44
CA LEU A 80 26.59 5.05 -17.52
C LEU A 80 26.68 3.58 -18.00
N ARG A 81 25.69 3.08 -18.76
CA ARG A 81 25.69 1.72 -19.31
C ARG A 81 26.82 1.47 -20.32
N TYR A 82 27.18 2.48 -21.10
CA TYR A 82 28.18 2.34 -22.18
C TYR A 82 29.58 2.85 -21.77
N HIS A 83 29.70 3.48 -20.60
CA HIS A 83 30.94 4.09 -20.13
C HIS A 83 31.35 3.57 -18.74
N SER A 84 31.57 2.26 -18.62
CA SER A 84 31.92 1.61 -17.36
C SER A 84 33.19 2.14 -16.67
N PRO A 85 34.27 2.57 -17.36
CA PRO A 85 35.41 3.22 -16.70
C PRO A 85 35.02 4.53 -16.00
N PHE A 86 34.10 5.29 -16.59
CA PHE A 86 33.55 6.50 -15.98
C PHE A 86 32.68 6.14 -14.78
N LEU A 87 31.83 5.11 -14.89
CA LEU A 87 31.04 4.61 -13.76
C LEU A 87 31.92 4.20 -12.57
N ARG A 88 33.01 3.46 -12.81
CA ARG A 88 33.98 3.07 -11.77
C ARG A 88 34.57 4.30 -11.06
N ALA A 89 34.94 5.33 -11.83
CA ALA A 89 35.44 6.59 -11.27
C ALA A 89 34.37 7.33 -10.44
N VAL A 90 33.12 7.35 -10.91
CA VAL A 90 31.97 7.90 -10.19
C VAL A 90 31.76 7.16 -8.87
N VAL A 91 31.66 5.83 -8.88
CA VAL A 91 31.41 5.02 -7.68
C VAL A 91 32.53 5.22 -6.65
N LYS A 92 33.79 5.22 -7.09
CA LYS A 92 34.93 5.54 -6.21
C LYS A 92 34.77 6.93 -5.57
N LYS A 93 34.33 7.92 -6.35
CA LYS A 93 34.11 9.28 -5.84
C LYS A 93 32.93 9.37 -4.88
N LEU A 94 31.84 8.66 -5.14
CA LEU A 94 30.70 8.56 -4.20
C LEU A 94 31.14 7.99 -2.86
N ILE A 95 31.95 6.93 -2.87
CA ILE A 95 32.51 6.33 -1.65
C ILE A 95 33.44 7.31 -0.92
N GLU A 96 34.22 8.12 -1.62
CA GLU A 96 35.00 9.20 -1.00
C GLU A 96 34.08 10.24 -0.34
N PHE A 97 32.98 10.63 -1.00
CA PHE A 97 32.00 11.57 -0.46
C PHE A 97 31.20 11.00 0.72
N MET A 98 31.05 9.69 0.83
CA MET A 98 30.48 9.05 2.03
C MET A 98 31.32 9.29 3.29
N ARG A 99 32.61 9.64 3.15
CA ARG A 99 33.48 10.01 4.27
C ARG A 99 33.49 11.50 4.58
N GLU A 100 32.87 12.32 3.73
CA GLU A 100 32.84 13.77 3.90
C GLU A 100 31.82 14.18 4.99
N GLN A 101 32.26 15.02 5.92
CA GLN A 101 31.45 15.43 7.08
C GLN A 101 30.61 16.68 6.82
N PHE A 102 30.66 17.22 5.59
CA PHE A 102 29.81 18.35 5.22
C PHE A 102 28.33 17.92 5.16
N PRO A 103 27.41 18.64 5.83
CA PRO A 103 26.00 18.25 5.88
C PRO A 103 25.38 18.04 4.50
N GLY A 104 24.64 16.95 4.30
CA GLY A 104 23.96 16.64 3.05
C GLY A 104 24.80 15.87 2.03
N VAL A 105 26.14 15.91 2.13
CA VAL A 105 27.01 15.26 1.12
C VAL A 105 26.97 13.73 1.26
N GLN A 106 26.97 13.21 2.48
CA GLN A 106 26.83 11.76 2.71
C GLN A 106 25.48 11.27 2.21
N GLU A 107 24.39 11.97 2.57
CA GLU A 107 23.02 11.63 2.15
C GLU A 107 22.94 11.56 0.61
N MET A 108 23.44 12.58 -0.09
CA MET A 108 23.43 12.60 -1.55
C MET A 108 24.32 11.55 -2.20
N ALA A 109 25.48 11.24 -1.61
CA ALA A 109 26.38 10.23 -2.14
C ALA A 109 25.75 8.83 -2.08
N VAL A 110 25.10 8.51 -0.96
CA VAL A 110 24.40 7.24 -0.75
C VAL A 110 23.17 7.12 -1.63
N ASP A 111 22.33 8.17 -1.70
CA ASP A 111 21.15 8.17 -2.57
C ASP A 111 21.54 8.03 -4.05
N THR A 112 22.62 8.69 -4.45
CA THR A 112 23.15 8.57 -5.82
C THR A 112 23.69 7.17 -6.09
N LEU A 113 24.38 6.55 -5.12
CA LEU A 113 24.84 5.16 -5.26
C LEU A 113 23.65 4.21 -5.43
N LEU A 114 22.62 4.30 -4.57
CA LEU A 114 21.42 3.49 -4.67
C LEU A 114 20.74 3.65 -6.03
N LYS A 115 20.57 4.89 -6.49
CA LYS A 115 19.91 5.20 -7.77
C LYS A 115 20.69 4.68 -8.97
N ILE A 116 22.02 4.70 -8.92
CA ILE A 116 22.86 4.14 -9.98
C ILE A 116 22.79 2.60 -9.92
N ALA A 117 22.95 2.01 -8.73
CA ALA A 117 22.83 0.57 -8.52
C ALA A 117 21.48 0.02 -8.99
N SER A 118 20.38 0.74 -8.76
CA SER A 118 19.05 0.29 -9.18
C SER A 118 18.78 0.42 -10.69
N LYS A 119 19.50 1.31 -11.41
CA LYS A 119 19.27 1.60 -12.84
C LYS A 119 20.24 0.92 -13.80
N VAL A 120 21.48 0.70 -13.36
CA VAL A 120 22.55 0.07 -14.14
C VAL A 120 23.31 -1.03 -13.35
N PRO A 121 22.61 -1.93 -12.64
CA PRO A 121 23.24 -2.93 -11.78
C PRO A 121 24.18 -3.87 -12.55
N GLU A 122 23.90 -4.15 -13.82
CA GLU A 122 24.71 -5.06 -14.65
C GLU A 122 26.16 -4.56 -14.78
N GLN A 123 26.36 -3.25 -14.80
CA GLN A 123 27.70 -2.66 -14.93
C GLN A 123 28.55 -2.80 -13.66
N PHE A 124 27.94 -3.11 -12.51
CA PHE A 124 28.68 -3.32 -11.27
C PHE A 124 29.38 -4.69 -11.24
N VAL A 125 28.85 -5.68 -11.95
CA VAL A 125 29.27 -7.08 -11.89
C VAL A 125 30.16 -7.52 -13.07
N VAL A 126 30.27 -6.69 -14.12
CA VAL A 126 31.17 -6.99 -15.26
C VAL A 126 32.61 -7.11 -14.76
N SER A 127 33.18 -8.30 -14.92
CA SER A 127 34.60 -8.58 -14.71
C SER A 127 35.40 -8.09 -15.92
N TRP A 128 36.55 -7.47 -15.68
CA TRP A 128 37.43 -6.94 -16.75
C TRP A 128 38.68 -7.81 -16.85
N ASP A 129 39.35 -7.76 -18.01
CA ASP A 129 40.44 -8.66 -18.48
C ASP A 129 41.52 -9.11 -17.47
N CYS A 130 41.65 -8.48 -16.29
CA CYS A 130 42.43 -8.97 -15.15
C CYS A 130 42.06 -8.35 -13.78
N GLY A 131 40.83 -7.86 -13.58
CA GLY A 131 40.45 -7.12 -12.36
C GLY A 131 39.08 -7.47 -11.78
N ALA A 132 38.93 -7.26 -10.47
CA ALA A 132 37.68 -7.40 -9.74
C ALA A 132 36.58 -6.49 -10.30
N SER A 133 35.34 -6.95 -10.18
CA SER A 133 34.16 -6.16 -10.54
C SER A 133 34.02 -4.94 -9.61
N ILE A 134 33.22 -3.94 -10.00
CA ILE A 134 32.98 -2.79 -9.11
C ILE A 134 32.32 -3.28 -7.82
N ALA A 135 31.40 -4.24 -7.91
CA ALA A 135 30.75 -4.83 -6.75
C ALA A 135 31.75 -5.52 -5.81
N GLU A 136 32.67 -6.34 -6.34
CA GLU A 136 33.73 -6.99 -5.55
C GLU A 136 34.68 -5.97 -4.90
N ASP A 137 35.09 -4.93 -5.64
CA ASP A 137 35.95 -3.84 -5.13
C ASP A 137 35.27 -3.02 -4.01
N VAL A 138 33.94 -2.94 -4.03
CA VAL A 138 33.13 -2.26 -3.00
C VAL A 138 32.92 -3.19 -1.81
N ALA A 139 32.58 -4.46 -2.05
CA ALA A 139 32.40 -5.47 -1.02
C ALA A 139 33.68 -5.67 -0.19
N GLY A 140 34.85 -5.73 -0.83
CA GLY A 140 36.13 -5.88 -0.14
C GLY A 140 36.55 -4.69 0.75
N ARG A 141 35.85 -3.54 0.64
CA ARG A 141 36.07 -2.36 1.49
C ARG A 141 34.82 -2.00 2.30
N TRP A 142 33.85 -2.90 2.38
CA TRP A 142 32.51 -2.57 2.86
C TRP A 142 32.51 -2.06 4.30
N THR A 143 33.24 -2.70 5.21
CA THR A 143 33.39 -2.30 6.61
C THR A 143 33.90 -0.86 6.76
N ASP A 144 34.89 -0.47 5.95
CA ASP A 144 35.43 0.89 5.96
C ASP A 144 34.46 1.93 5.39
N ILE A 145 33.56 1.51 4.49
CA ILE A 145 32.56 2.38 3.87
C ILE A 145 31.42 2.62 4.85
N THR A 146 30.91 1.57 5.48
CA THR A 146 29.71 1.63 6.33
C THR A 146 30.03 2.20 7.72
N SER A 147 31.21 1.95 8.29
CA SER A 147 31.59 2.41 9.64
C SER A 147 31.52 3.92 9.85
N MET A 148 31.57 4.71 8.79
CA MET A 148 31.54 6.19 8.84
C MET A 148 30.14 6.79 8.58
N LEU A 149 29.15 5.94 8.29
CA LEU A 149 27.81 6.35 7.92
C LEU A 149 26.86 6.32 9.12
N LYS A 150 25.90 7.26 9.12
CA LYS A 150 24.75 7.19 10.03
C LYS A 150 23.93 5.92 9.72
N PRO A 151 23.24 5.31 10.71
CA PRO A 151 22.50 4.06 10.51
C PRO A 151 21.53 4.08 9.33
N GLN A 152 20.77 5.17 9.14
CA GLN A 152 19.82 5.28 8.03
C GLN A 152 20.52 5.21 6.66
N LEU A 153 21.69 5.83 6.52
CA LEU A 153 22.47 5.81 5.29
C LEU A 153 23.12 4.45 5.05
N MET A 154 23.53 3.78 6.12
CA MET A 154 24.03 2.42 6.06
C MET A 154 22.98 1.47 5.49
N TYR A 155 21.72 1.55 5.95
CA TYR A 155 20.61 0.74 5.42
C TYR A 155 20.40 0.96 3.92
N THR A 156 20.43 2.22 3.46
CA THR A 156 20.32 2.56 2.03
C THR A 156 21.51 2.01 1.22
N CYS A 157 22.73 2.02 1.76
CA CYS A 157 23.89 1.36 1.15
C CYS A 157 23.68 -0.14 1.00
N PHE A 158 23.16 -0.81 2.04
CA PHE A 158 22.83 -2.24 1.97
C PHE A 158 21.76 -2.57 0.93
N ALA A 159 20.73 -1.72 0.79
CA ALA A 159 19.77 -1.83 -0.30
C ALA A 159 20.44 -1.66 -1.68
N ALA A 160 21.43 -0.76 -1.82
CA ALA A 160 22.20 -0.61 -3.05
C ALA A 160 23.06 -1.86 -3.36
N ALA A 161 23.66 -2.46 -2.33
CA ALA A 161 24.41 -3.70 -2.46
C ALA A 161 23.52 -4.86 -2.94
N GLY A 162 22.27 -4.94 -2.45
CA GLY A 162 21.34 -5.96 -2.91
C GLY A 162 21.08 -5.93 -4.43
N TYR A 163 20.93 -4.76 -5.05
CA TYR A 163 20.83 -4.66 -6.52
C TYR A 163 22.09 -5.15 -7.25
N MET A 164 23.28 -4.94 -6.67
CA MET A 164 24.53 -5.45 -7.24
C MET A 164 24.59 -6.97 -7.16
N VAL A 165 24.19 -7.54 -6.02
CA VAL A 165 24.12 -8.99 -5.80
C VAL A 165 23.12 -9.63 -6.76
N GLU A 166 21.92 -9.06 -6.90
CA GLU A 166 20.84 -9.61 -7.74
C GLU A 166 21.28 -9.84 -9.20
N LYS A 167 22.16 -8.97 -9.73
CA LYS A 167 22.66 -9.08 -11.11
C LYS A 167 23.97 -9.82 -11.28
N GLU A 168 24.61 -10.25 -10.19
CA GLU A 168 25.81 -11.08 -10.29
C GLU A 168 25.47 -12.46 -10.86
N SER A 169 26.45 -13.13 -11.44
CA SER A 169 26.33 -14.49 -11.94
C SER A 169 25.84 -15.45 -10.83
N PRO A 170 24.85 -16.35 -11.08
CA PRO A 170 24.23 -17.16 -10.03
C PRO A 170 25.21 -17.94 -9.13
N GLY A 171 26.33 -18.43 -9.67
CA GLY A 171 27.36 -19.12 -8.91
C GLY A 171 28.20 -18.23 -7.97
N ARG A 172 28.18 -16.90 -8.16
CA ARG A 172 28.92 -15.93 -7.35
C ARG A 172 28.04 -15.04 -6.48
N GLN A 173 26.72 -14.99 -6.73
CA GLN A 173 25.77 -14.20 -5.94
C GLN A 173 25.89 -14.47 -4.43
N VAL A 174 25.92 -15.75 -4.04
CA VAL A 174 26.02 -16.16 -2.63
C VAL A 174 27.33 -15.68 -1.99
N SER A 175 28.45 -15.82 -2.70
CA SER A 175 29.75 -15.36 -2.21
C SER A 175 29.81 -13.84 -2.04
N LEU A 176 29.25 -13.10 -3.01
CA LEU A 176 29.21 -11.64 -2.97
C LEU A 176 28.30 -11.14 -1.84
N LEU A 177 27.12 -11.74 -1.69
CA LEU A 177 26.20 -11.46 -0.59
C LEU A 177 26.85 -11.72 0.77
N SER A 178 27.48 -12.89 0.93
CA SER A 178 28.19 -13.24 2.16
C SER A 178 29.32 -12.27 2.50
N THR A 179 29.97 -11.67 1.48
CA THR A 179 31.03 -10.67 1.72
C THR A 179 30.43 -9.35 2.21
N PHE A 180 29.33 -8.89 1.60
CA PHE A 180 28.63 -7.69 2.05
C PHE A 180 28.04 -7.83 3.46
N LEU A 181 27.56 -9.02 3.81
CA LEU A 181 26.90 -9.29 5.09
C LEU A 181 27.83 -9.84 6.17
N GLN A 182 29.12 -10.02 5.92
CA GLN A 182 30.05 -10.69 6.85
C GLN A 182 29.97 -10.12 8.28
N ASP A 183 30.20 -8.81 8.44
CA ASP A 183 30.16 -8.16 9.75
C ASP A 183 28.77 -8.26 10.39
N ALA A 184 27.71 -8.11 9.58
CA ALA A 184 26.33 -8.18 10.06
C ALA A 184 26.00 -9.59 10.58
N ASN A 185 26.42 -10.63 9.87
CA ASN A 185 26.19 -12.03 10.24
C ASN A 185 26.98 -12.42 11.50
N ASP A 186 28.23 -11.98 11.62
CA ASP A 186 29.06 -12.24 12.82
C ASP A 186 28.45 -11.56 14.06
N ILE A 187 28.01 -10.31 13.92
CA ILE A 187 27.33 -9.57 14.99
C ILE A 187 25.99 -10.24 15.34
N PHE A 188 25.17 -10.57 14.35
CA PHE A 188 23.87 -11.20 14.57
C PHE A 188 24.01 -12.53 15.30
N LYS A 189 24.97 -13.37 14.89
CA LYS A 189 25.25 -14.65 15.53
C LYS A 189 25.63 -14.47 17.00
N SER A 190 26.53 -13.54 17.31
CA SER A 190 26.90 -13.22 18.70
C SER A 190 25.70 -12.75 19.53
N ILE A 191 24.82 -11.93 18.94
CA ILE A 191 23.59 -11.48 19.60
C ILE A 191 22.61 -12.64 19.80
N ALA A 192 22.42 -13.50 18.81
CA ALA A 192 21.53 -14.65 18.88
C ALA A 192 21.99 -15.66 19.95
N GLU A 193 23.29 -15.95 20.02
CA GLU A 193 23.88 -16.79 21.07
C GLU A 193 23.67 -16.19 22.47
N ARG A 194 23.87 -14.87 22.60
CA ARG A 194 23.63 -14.15 23.86
C ARG A 194 22.16 -14.17 24.26
N ALA A 195 21.27 -13.94 23.31
CA ALA A 195 19.82 -13.99 23.51
C ALA A 195 19.36 -15.39 23.92
N ALA A 196 19.88 -16.44 23.29
CA ALA A 196 19.58 -17.82 23.64
C ALA A 196 20.08 -18.17 25.07
N ALA A 197 21.25 -17.67 25.47
CA ALA A 197 21.80 -17.91 26.80
C ALA A 197 21.05 -17.16 27.92
N GLN A 198 20.61 -15.92 27.66
CA GLN A 198 19.93 -15.08 28.64
C GLN A 198 18.41 -15.29 28.67
N GLY A 199 17.83 -15.82 27.59
CA GLY A 199 16.39 -16.00 27.45
C GLY A 199 15.63 -14.68 27.64
N PRO A 200 14.52 -14.66 28.41
CA PRO A 200 13.71 -13.45 28.61
C PRO A 200 14.46 -12.26 29.20
N ALA A 201 15.58 -12.47 29.89
CA ALA A 201 16.38 -11.38 30.46
C ALA A 201 17.05 -10.52 29.37
N PHE A 202 17.32 -11.08 28.19
CA PHE A 202 17.87 -10.33 27.05
C PHE A 202 16.94 -9.18 26.63
N CYS A 203 15.62 -9.38 26.74
CA CYS A 203 14.62 -8.38 26.37
C CYS A 203 14.71 -7.09 27.21
N GLN A 204 15.36 -7.15 28.38
CA GLN A 204 15.61 -6.01 29.26
C GLN A 204 16.97 -5.33 28.95
N ASP A 205 17.88 -6.01 28.24
CA ASP A 205 19.13 -5.42 27.77
C ASP A 205 18.86 -4.44 26.62
N THR A 206 18.72 -3.17 26.98
CA THR A 206 18.46 -2.09 26.03
C THR A 206 19.58 -1.94 24.99
N THR A 207 20.83 -2.24 25.36
CA THR A 207 21.97 -2.11 24.43
C THR A 207 21.94 -3.24 23.41
N GLY A 208 21.80 -4.48 23.89
CA GLY A 208 21.65 -5.67 23.03
C GLY A 208 20.44 -5.58 22.10
N MET A 209 19.30 -5.09 22.58
CA MET A 209 18.10 -4.90 21.77
C MET A 209 18.28 -3.85 20.67
N ARG A 210 18.98 -2.73 20.93
CA ARG A 210 19.28 -1.72 19.90
C ARG A 210 20.24 -2.26 18.84
N GLU A 211 21.26 -3.01 19.27
CA GLU A 211 22.21 -3.67 18.37
C GLU A 211 21.49 -4.68 17.46
N LEU A 212 20.59 -5.48 18.04
CA LEU A 212 19.76 -6.43 17.30
C LEU A 212 18.85 -5.75 16.27
N ILE A 213 18.12 -4.71 16.68
CA ILE A 213 17.24 -3.95 15.77
C ILE A 213 18.05 -3.32 14.63
N HIS A 214 19.25 -2.83 14.93
CA HIS A 214 20.13 -2.28 13.90
C HIS A 214 20.49 -3.35 12.86
N ASN A 215 20.82 -4.55 13.31
CA ASN A 215 21.19 -5.67 12.44
C ASN A 215 19.99 -6.21 11.63
N LEU A 216 18.82 -6.36 12.25
CA LEU A 216 17.56 -6.70 11.57
C LEU A 216 17.22 -5.72 10.43
N ARG A 217 17.46 -4.41 10.63
CA ARG A 217 17.26 -3.40 9.58
C ARG A 217 18.24 -3.50 8.43
N ILE A 218 19.46 -4.00 8.67
CA ILE A 218 20.41 -4.31 7.60
C ILE A 218 19.84 -5.45 6.74
N PHE A 219 19.40 -6.54 7.38
CA PHE A 219 18.82 -7.67 6.67
C PHE A 219 17.56 -7.30 5.89
N SER A 220 16.63 -6.53 6.48
CA SER A 220 15.42 -6.12 5.75
C SER A 220 15.75 -5.21 4.55
N SER A 221 16.77 -4.37 4.67
CA SER A 221 17.21 -3.50 3.58
C SER A 221 17.82 -4.29 2.43
N VAL A 222 18.68 -5.27 2.70
CA VAL A 222 19.23 -6.15 1.65
C VAL A 222 18.13 -7.03 1.04
N ALA A 223 17.28 -7.65 1.87
CA ALA A 223 16.19 -8.51 1.43
C ALA A 223 15.23 -7.80 0.46
N SER A 224 15.08 -6.47 0.59
CA SER A 224 14.20 -5.68 -0.26
C SER A 224 14.69 -5.51 -1.71
N THR A 225 15.96 -5.84 -2.01
CA THR A 225 16.57 -5.58 -3.33
C THR A 225 17.41 -6.74 -3.88
N CYS A 226 17.84 -7.71 -3.07
CA CYS A 226 18.74 -8.78 -3.53
C CYS A 226 18.05 -9.97 -4.22
N GLY A 227 16.72 -9.95 -4.35
CA GLY A 227 15.98 -11.00 -5.04
C GLY A 227 16.11 -12.38 -4.40
N THR A 228 16.05 -13.41 -5.24
CA THR A 228 16.17 -14.83 -4.86
C THR A 228 17.48 -15.17 -4.12
N SER A 229 18.57 -14.42 -4.32
CA SER A 229 19.84 -14.68 -3.63
C SER A 229 19.73 -14.64 -2.10
N PHE A 230 18.71 -13.93 -1.57
CA PHE A 230 18.43 -13.88 -0.12
C PHE A 230 18.06 -15.24 0.47
N VAL A 231 17.65 -16.23 -0.33
CA VAL A 231 17.38 -17.61 0.14
C VAL A 231 18.59 -18.16 0.88
N SER A 232 19.81 -17.86 0.40
CA SER A 232 21.04 -18.33 1.05
C SER A 232 21.23 -17.74 2.46
N GLU A 233 20.95 -16.44 2.63
CA GLU A 233 21.01 -15.76 3.92
C GLU A 233 19.89 -16.25 4.85
N MET A 234 18.67 -16.39 4.33
CA MET A 234 17.56 -16.99 5.09
C MET A 234 17.90 -18.39 5.61
N GLY A 235 18.63 -19.19 4.85
CA GLY A 235 19.12 -20.49 5.30
C GLY A 235 20.01 -20.44 6.56
N LEU A 236 20.66 -19.30 6.81
CA LEU A 236 21.49 -19.06 8.00
C LEU A 236 20.68 -18.52 9.17
N ILE A 237 19.81 -17.53 8.95
CA ILE A 237 19.19 -16.75 10.03
C ILE A 237 17.75 -17.16 10.39
N ILE A 238 17.05 -17.95 9.57
CA ILE A 238 15.60 -18.20 9.72
C ILE A 238 15.20 -18.73 11.11
N TRP A 239 15.96 -19.67 11.67
CA TRP A 239 15.65 -20.29 12.95
C TRP A 239 15.87 -19.34 14.12
N ASP A 240 16.93 -18.54 14.07
CA ASP A 240 17.21 -17.50 15.07
C ASP A 240 16.14 -16.42 15.05
N LEU A 241 15.72 -15.96 13.85
CA LEU A 241 14.62 -15.00 13.70
C LEU A 241 13.32 -15.54 14.32
N GLN A 242 12.98 -16.81 14.06
CA GLN A 242 11.80 -17.44 14.66
C GLN A 242 11.91 -17.58 16.19
N GLY A 243 13.10 -17.96 16.69
CA GLY A 243 13.37 -18.08 18.13
C GLY A 243 13.23 -16.74 18.84
N LEU A 244 13.86 -15.69 18.29
CA LEU A 244 13.75 -14.32 18.79
C LEU A 244 12.30 -13.82 18.76
N TYR A 245 11.56 -14.08 17.68
CA TYR A 245 10.15 -13.68 17.56
C TYR A 245 9.28 -14.30 18.67
N ARG A 246 9.43 -15.60 18.95
CA ARG A 246 8.74 -16.30 20.07
C ARG A 246 9.17 -15.77 21.45
N MET A 247 10.46 -15.46 21.62
CA MET A 247 10.98 -14.89 22.86
C MET A 247 10.37 -13.51 23.13
N PHE A 248 10.28 -12.66 22.10
CA PHE A 248 9.67 -11.33 22.22
C PHE A 248 8.18 -11.38 22.52
N PHE A 249 7.46 -12.33 21.93
CA PHE A 249 6.07 -12.59 22.28
C PHE A 249 5.88 -12.90 23.76
N THR A 250 6.67 -13.85 24.27
CA THR A 250 6.60 -14.30 25.65
C THR A 250 6.93 -13.16 26.62
N ALA A 251 7.98 -12.39 26.32
CA ALA A 251 8.38 -11.23 27.10
C ALA A 251 7.33 -10.11 27.08
N GLN A 252 6.77 -9.80 25.91
CA GLN A 252 5.74 -8.76 25.76
C GLN A 252 4.46 -9.14 26.51
N THR A 253 4.05 -10.41 26.43
CA THR A 253 2.87 -10.92 27.15
C THR A 253 3.08 -10.87 28.67
N ALA A 254 4.27 -11.23 29.15
CA ALA A 254 4.61 -11.10 30.58
C ALA A 254 4.58 -9.64 31.04
N LEU A 255 5.16 -8.71 30.27
CA LEU A 255 5.16 -7.27 30.59
C LEU A 255 3.75 -6.70 30.74
N VAL A 256 2.84 -7.05 29.82
CA VAL A 256 1.44 -6.57 29.87
C VAL A 256 0.66 -7.23 30.99
N ARG A 257 0.90 -8.52 31.28
CA ARG A 257 0.27 -9.21 32.41
C ARG A 257 0.65 -8.55 33.74
N ASP A 258 1.91 -8.20 33.91
CA ASP A 258 2.44 -7.74 35.20
C ASP A 258 2.19 -6.24 35.43
N ASN A 259 2.21 -5.41 34.37
CA ASN A 259 2.07 -3.94 34.47
C ASN A 259 0.79 -3.37 33.82
N GLY A 260 -0.07 -4.24 33.27
CA GLY A 260 -1.26 -3.84 32.53
C GLY A 260 -0.96 -3.14 31.19
N PRO A 261 -1.97 -2.49 30.57
CA PRO A 261 -1.83 -1.84 29.26
C PRO A 261 -0.76 -0.74 29.19
N LYS A 262 -0.47 -0.07 30.32
CA LYS A 262 0.54 0.99 30.41
C LYS A 262 1.97 0.48 30.18
N ALA A 263 2.20 -0.83 30.30
CA ALA A 263 3.49 -1.46 29.99
C ALA A 263 3.99 -1.12 28.59
N LEU A 264 3.08 -0.86 27.66
CA LEU A 264 3.38 -0.61 26.24
C LEU A 264 4.00 0.76 25.97
N GLU A 265 3.94 1.66 26.94
CA GLU A 265 4.61 2.96 26.88
C GLU A 265 6.08 2.86 27.30
N LEU A 266 6.47 1.78 28.00
CA LEU A 266 7.83 1.53 28.45
C LEU A 266 8.79 1.34 27.27
N GLU A 267 10.04 1.75 27.46
CA GLU A 267 11.07 1.65 26.44
C GLU A 267 11.32 0.19 26.02
N GLU A 268 11.32 -0.76 26.95
CA GLU A 268 11.48 -2.20 26.68
C GLU A 268 10.40 -2.73 25.73
N ALA A 269 9.12 -2.42 26.00
CA ALA A 269 8.01 -2.84 25.16
C ALA A 269 8.08 -2.24 23.74
N ARG A 270 8.61 -1.02 23.60
CA ARG A 270 8.86 -0.40 22.28
C ARG A 270 9.93 -1.14 21.50
N HIS A 271 11.04 -1.51 22.14
CA HIS A 271 12.11 -2.28 21.49
C HIS A 271 11.60 -3.65 21.00
N LEU A 272 10.83 -4.36 21.82
CA LEU A 272 10.22 -5.65 21.44
C LEU A 272 9.33 -5.51 20.20
N ARG A 273 8.45 -4.50 20.17
CA ARG A 273 7.58 -4.23 19.02
C ARG A 273 8.37 -3.90 17.76
N VAL A 274 9.38 -3.03 17.86
CA VAL A 274 10.22 -2.67 16.71
C VAL A 274 10.97 -3.90 16.18
N ALA A 275 11.54 -4.72 17.06
CA ALA A 275 12.22 -5.95 16.66
C ALA A 275 11.26 -6.95 15.99
N LYS A 276 10.08 -7.20 16.55
CA LYS A 276 9.05 -8.05 15.93
C LYS A 276 8.64 -7.55 14.54
N LYS A 277 8.38 -6.24 14.41
CA LYS A 277 8.03 -5.61 13.13
C LYS A 277 9.13 -5.77 12.09
N GLU A 278 10.39 -5.63 12.49
CA GLU A 278 11.51 -5.77 11.57
C GLU A 278 11.71 -7.23 11.13
N ILE A 279 11.51 -8.21 12.02
CA ILE A 279 11.51 -9.64 11.66
C ILE A 279 10.41 -9.95 10.64
N LEU A 280 9.18 -9.46 10.87
CA LEU A 280 8.08 -9.61 9.91
C LEU A 280 8.42 -8.98 8.56
N ARG A 281 9.05 -7.80 8.57
CA ARG A 281 9.50 -7.12 7.35
C ARG A 281 10.57 -7.92 6.59
N ILE A 282 11.51 -8.56 7.29
CA ILE A 282 12.49 -9.46 6.64
C ILE A 282 11.76 -10.59 5.92
N PHE A 283 10.81 -11.25 6.59
CA PHE A 283 10.02 -12.32 5.97
C PHE A 283 9.17 -11.83 4.79
N GLU A 284 8.58 -10.63 4.89
CA GLU A 284 7.78 -10.00 3.82
C GLU A 284 8.65 -9.65 2.61
N CYS A 285 9.79 -8.98 2.82
CA CYS A 285 10.73 -8.66 1.74
C CYS A 285 11.32 -9.92 1.10
N PHE A 286 11.58 -10.96 1.88
CA PHE A 286 12.04 -12.25 1.36
C PHE A 286 11.02 -12.89 0.41
N ILE A 287 9.74 -12.95 0.81
CA ILE A 287 8.72 -13.57 -0.02
C ILE A 287 8.36 -12.73 -1.25
N ASP A 288 8.40 -11.40 -1.14
CA ASP A 288 8.08 -10.52 -2.26
C ASP A 288 9.11 -10.55 -3.38
N ASN A 289 10.38 -10.81 -3.05
CA ASN A 289 11.49 -10.72 -4.00
C ASN A 289 12.05 -12.08 -4.45
N THR A 290 11.59 -13.20 -3.90
CA THR A 290 12.03 -14.53 -4.32
C THR A 290 11.27 -15.03 -5.56
N GLU A 291 11.98 -15.73 -6.44
CA GLU A 291 11.41 -16.45 -7.58
C GLU A 291 11.37 -17.98 -7.36
N GLU A 292 11.97 -18.48 -6.27
CA GLU A 292 12.02 -19.91 -5.92
C GLU A 292 10.76 -20.36 -5.16
N TYR A 293 9.58 -20.16 -5.77
CA TYR A 293 8.29 -20.35 -5.11
C TYR A 293 8.08 -21.75 -4.51
N ASP A 294 8.45 -22.82 -5.22
CA ASP A 294 8.27 -24.20 -4.76
C ASP A 294 9.15 -24.53 -3.55
N PHE A 295 10.41 -24.10 -3.59
CA PHE A 295 11.35 -24.30 -2.49
C PHE A 295 10.88 -23.53 -1.25
N VAL A 296 10.52 -22.26 -1.42
CA VAL A 296 10.09 -21.38 -0.32
C VAL A 296 8.78 -21.86 0.31
N ALA A 297 7.80 -22.26 -0.51
CA ALA A 297 6.53 -22.80 -0.02
C ALA A 297 6.70 -24.10 0.76
N THR A 298 7.64 -24.96 0.35
CA THR A 298 7.82 -26.29 0.98
C THR A 298 8.73 -26.23 2.20
N ASN A 299 9.84 -25.49 2.12
CA ASN A 299 10.93 -25.60 3.10
C ASN A 299 10.99 -24.43 4.09
N CYS A 300 10.45 -23.26 3.74
CA CYS A 300 10.56 -22.05 4.58
C CYS A 300 9.23 -21.69 5.23
N MET A 301 8.18 -21.49 4.41
CA MET A 301 6.91 -20.91 4.85
C MET A 301 6.17 -21.69 5.93
N PRO A 302 6.11 -23.04 5.94
CA PRO A 302 5.33 -23.75 6.95
C PRO A 302 5.78 -23.42 8.39
N SER A 303 7.09 -23.36 8.61
CA SER A 303 7.67 -23.02 9.92
C SER A 303 7.47 -21.54 10.29
N ILE A 304 7.63 -20.63 9.32
CA ILE A 304 7.44 -19.19 9.53
C ILE A 304 5.98 -18.89 9.85
N LEU A 305 5.06 -19.39 9.02
CA LEU A 305 3.63 -19.17 9.18
C LEU A 305 3.13 -19.76 10.50
N THR A 306 3.55 -20.96 10.88
CA THR A 306 3.20 -21.53 12.19
C THR A 306 3.63 -20.60 13.32
N THR A 307 4.89 -20.17 13.31
CA THR A 307 5.45 -19.28 14.35
C THR A 307 4.70 -17.95 14.45
N VAL A 308 4.42 -17.32 13.31
CA VAL A 308 3.80 -15.99 13.25
C VAL A 308 2.30 -16.05 13.53
N LEU A 309 1.60 -17.08 13.04
CA LEU A 309 0.16 -17.22 13.18
C LEU A 309 -0.26 -17.68 14.58
N GLU A 310 0.52 -18.54 15.24
CA GLU A 310 0.29 -18.91 16.64
C GLU A 310 0.47 -17.68 17.55
N ASP A 311 1.58 -16.95 17.40
CA ASP A 311 1.81 -15.68 18.09
C ASP A 311 0.67 -14.69 17.83
N TYR A 312 0.25 -14.54 16.58
CA TYR A 312 -0.85 -13.65 16.24
C TYR A 312 -2.11 -14.08 16.96
N ARG A 313 -2.55 -15.33 16.83
CA ARG A 313 -3.78 -15.86 17.44
C ARG A 313 -3.81 -15.66 18.95
N ASP A 314 -2.69 -15.94 19.62
CA ASP A 314 -2.60 -15.98 21.08
C ASP A 314 -2.26 -14.61 21.71
N SER A 315 -1.90 -13.62 20.89
CA SER A 315 -1.66 -12.24 21.31
C SER A 315 -2.92 -11.49 21.75
N LEU A 316 -2.81 -10.72 22.84
CA LEU A 316 -3.83 -9.77 23.24
C LEU A 316 -4.02 -8.68 22.16
N PRO A 317 -5.23 -8.15 21.96
CA PRO A 317 -5.50 -7.14 20.93
C PRO A 317 -4.51 -5.96 20.89
N ILE A 318 -4.13 -5.45 22.06
CA ILE A 318 -3.26 -4.27 22.19
C ILE A 318 -1.78 -4.54 21.87
N VAL A 319 -1.36 -5.81 21.78
CA VAL A 319 0.03 -6.21 21.42
C VAL A 319 0.11 -6.97 20.11
N LYS A 320 -1.02 -7.33 19.54
CA LYS A 320 -1.11 -8.01 18.26
C LYS A 320 -0.49 -7.12 17.18
N GLU A 321 0.22 -7.74 16.24
CA GLU A 321 0.93 -7.02 15.19
C GLU A 321 0.23 -7.22 13.84
N ALA A 322 -0.32 -6.13 13.28
CA ALA A 322 -1.02 -6.17 12.00
C ALA A 322 -0.13 -6.62 10.82
N GLY A 323 1.19 -6.48 10.96
CA GLY A 323 2.19 -6.94 9.99
C GLY A 323 2.17 -8.46 9.77
N ALA A 324 1.70 -9.26 10.73
CA ALA A 324 1.53 -10.70 10.54
C ALA A 324 0.52 -11.00 9.43
N MET A 325 -0.59 -10.25 9.35
CA MET A 325 -1.56 -10.40 8.26
C MET A 325 -1.01 -9.90 6.92
N ALA A 326 -0.20 -8.84 6.94
CA ALA A 326 0.47 -8.34 5.73
C ALA A 326 1.41 -9.40 5.14
N LEU A 327 2.23 -10.05 5.99
CA LEU A 327 3.10 -11.16 5.61
C LEU A 327 2.30 -12.31 4.97
N VAL A 328 1.23 -12.76 5.61
CA VAL A 328 0.40 -13.85 5.08
C VAL A 328 -0.24 -13.47 3.75
N THR A 329 -0.68 -12.21 3.62
CA THR A 329 -1.20 -11.68 2.35
C THR A 329 -0.14 -11.73 1.25
N ALA A 330 1.09 -11.31 1.53
CA ALA A 330 2.22 -11.40 0.61
C ALA A 330 2.50 -12.85 0.20
N CYS A 331 2.51 -13.79 1.16
CA CYS A 331 2.64 -15.22 0.90
C CYS A 331 1.56 -15.75 -0.05
N VAL A 332 0.29 -15.41 0.17
CA VAL A 332 -0.82 -15.85 -0.70
C VAL A 332 -0.67 -15.26 -2.11
N ASN A 333 -0.36 -13.96 -2.23
CA ASN A 333 -0.17 -13.30 -3.52
C ASN A 333 0.98 -13.91 -4.34
N LYS A 334 2.08 -14.30 -3.67
CA LYS A 334 3.29 -14.83 -4.31
C LYS A 334 3.24 -16.32 -4.58
N LEU A 335 2.75 -17.11 -3.62
CA LEU A 335 2.79 -18.59 -3.70
C LEU A 335 1.49 -19.19 -4.24
N GLY A 336 0.37 -18.47 -4.10
CA GLY A 336 -0.94 -18.82 -4.63
C GLY A 336 -1.36 -20.26 -4.32
N ALA A 337 -1.58 -21.05 -5.37
CA ALA A 337 -2.06 -22.43 -5.28
C ALA A 337 -1.21 -23.35 -4.37
N ARG A 338 0.08 -23.02 -4.17
CA ARG A 338 0.97 -23.78 -3.27
C ARG A 338 0.54 -23.71 -1.80
N LEU A 339 -0.17 -22.64 -1.42
CA LEU A 339 -0.73 -22.45 -0.07
C LEU A 339 -2.24 -22.73 0.00
N ALA A 340 -2.87 -23.20 -1.09
CA ALA A 340 -4.32 -23.41 -1.11
C ALA A 340 -4.79 -24.40 -0.04
N GLY A 341 -3.97 -25.41 0.28
CA GLY A 341 -4.23 -26.37 1.36
C GLY A 341 -4.25 -25.76 2.76
N ASP A 342 -3.53 -24.66 2.97
CA ASP A 342 -3.39 -24.00 4.28
C ASP A 342 -4.41 -22.89 4.50
N CYS A 343 -5.26 -22.58 3.52
CA CYS A 343 -6.24 -21.49 3.55
C CYS A 343 -7.12 -21.50 4.82
N ALA A 344 -7.67 -22.67 5.18
CA ALA A 344 -8.50 -22.80 6.38
C ALA A 344 -7.68 -22.56 7.65
N ALA A 345 -6.48 -23.14 7.75
CA ALA A 345 -5.60 -22.95 8.91
C ALA A 345 -5.20 -21.49 9.08
N ILE A 346 -4.87 -20.80 7.99
CA ILE A 346 -4.57 -19.36 7.99
C ILE A 346 -5.75 -18.56 8.55
N LEU A 347 -6.96 -18.81 8.05
CA LEU A 347 -8.14 -18.07 8.47
C LEU A 347 -8.57 -18.40 9.90
N ASP A 348 -8.40 -19.63 10.37
CA ASP A 348 -8.68 -20.00 11.76
C ASP A 348 -7.76 -19.28 12.77
N HIS A 349 -6.50 -18.99 12.38
CA HIS A 349 -5.58 -18.23 13.23
C HIS A 349 -5.77 -16.71 13.16
N THR A 350 -6.37 -16.21 12.07
CA THR A 350 -6.44 -14.76 11.79
C THR A 350 -7.84 -14.17 11.87
N PHE A 351 -8.85 -14.82 11.29
CA PHE A 351 -10.17 -14.24 11.06
C PHE A 351 -10.91 -13.94 12.38
N ASP A 352 -11.23 -14.98 13.17
CA ASP A 352 -12.09 -14.83 14.36
C ASP A 352 -11.48 -13.89 15.40
N THR A 353 -10.16 -13.97 15.60
CA THR A 353 -9.47 -13.07 16.54
C THR A 353 -9.41 -11.62 16.03
N THR A 354 -9.35 -11.39 14.72
CA THR A 354 -9.32 -10.03 14.16
C THR A 354 -10.71 -9.42 14.14
N VAL A 355 -11.74 -10.19 13.77
CA VAL A 355 -13.14 -9.77 13.81
C VAL A 355 -13.53 -9.27 15.21
N LYS A 356 -13.15 -10.01 16.26
CA LYS A 356 -13.38 -9.58 17.67
C LYS A 356 -12.79 -8.20 17.98
N ILE A 357 -11.66 -7.85 17.38
CA ILE A 357 -11.00 -6.55 17.58
C ILE A 357 -11.76 -5.47 16.81
N ILE A 358 -11.97 -5.68 15.51
CA ILE A 358 -12.50 -4.64 14.63
C ILE A 358 -14.00 -4.39 14.80
N CYS A 359 -14.76 -5.34 15.37
CA CYS A 359 -16.19 -5.18 15.65
C CYS A 359 -16.47 -4.49 16.99
N THR A 360 -15.45 -4.22 17.82
CA THR A 360 -15.66 -3.55 19.12
C THR A 360 -16.05 -2.07 18.92
N ASN A 361 -15.42 -1.39 17.96
CA ASN A 361 -15.80 -0.05 17.51
C ASN A 361 -15.34 0.16 16.05
N THR A 362 -15.74 1.26 15.44
CA THR A 362 -15.43 1.58 14.02
C THR A 362 -14.18 2.45 13.84
N GLU A 363 -13.51 2.86 14.93
CA GLU A 363 -12.43 3.86 14.88
C GLU A 363 -11.05 3.27 15.16
N ASP A 364 -10.92 2.39 16.16
CA ASP A 364 -9.64 1.80 16.58
C ASP A 364 -9.16 0.74 15.59
N TYR A 365 -7.86 0.50 15.51
CA TYR A 365 -7.25 -0.58 14.70
C TYR A 365 -7.60 -0.57 13.19
N PRO A 366 -7.56 0.58 12.49
CA PRO A 366 -7.84 0.64 11.05
C PRO A 366 -6.92 -0.25 10.21
N GLU A 367 -5.66 -0.39 10.61
CA GLU A 367 -4.69 -1.27 9.95
C GLU A 367 -5.10 -2.75 9.96
N PHE A 368 -5.79 -3.20 11.02
CA PHE A 368 -6.29 -4.56 11.10
C PHE A 368 -7.45 -4.80 10.15
N ARG A 369 -8.35 -3.82 10.00
CA ARG A 369 -9.44 -3.89 9.02
C ARG A 369 -8.87 -4.01 7.62
N ILE A 370 -8.00 -3.07 7.24
CA ILE A 370 -7.39 -3.04 5.89
C ILE A 370 -6.66 -4.35 5.59
N ASN A 371 -5.82 -4.83 6.52
CA ASN A 371 -5.05 -6.05 6.29
C ASN A 371 -5.91 -7.32 6.27
N LEU A 372 -7.00 -7.39 7.04
CA LEU A 372 -7.96 -8.49 6.95
C LEU A 372 -8.58 -8.54 5.55
N PHE A 373 -9.08 -7.42 5.04
CA PHE A 373 -9.70 -7.40 3.70
C PHE A 373 -8.68 -7.62 2.57
N LYS A 374 -7.44 -7.13 2.72
CA LYS A 374 -6.35 -7.49 1.79
C LYS A 374 -6.09 -9.01 1.77
N LEU A 375 -6.07 -9.67 2.92
CA LEU A 375 -5.92 -11.12 3.01
C LEU A 375 -7.10 -11.84 2.35
N LEU A 376 -8.35 -11.44 2.64
CA LEU A 376 -9.55 -12.02 2.02
C LEU A 376 -9.53 -11.85 0.50
N ASN A 377 -9.10 -10.68 0.01
CA ASN A 377 -8.95 -10.44 -1.43
C ASN A 377 -7.87 -11.33 -2.04
N ALA A 378 -6.70 -11.47 -1.41
CA ALA A 378 -5.62 -12.33 -1.89
C ALA A 378 -6.08 -13.80 -1.97
N LEU A 379 -6.77 -14.30 -0.94
CA LEU A 379 -7.33 -15.65 -0.93
C LEU A 379 -8.41 -15.83 -2.00
N ASN A 380 -9.26 -14.82 -2.20
CA ASN A 380 -10.25 -14.82 -3.27
C ASN A 380 -9.59 -14.86 -4.66
N THR A 381 -8.51 -14.12 -4.88
CA THR A 381 -7.82 -14.08 -6.19
C THR A 381 -7.03 -15.36 -6.48
N HIS A 382 -6.30 -15.89 -5.50
CA HIS A 382 -5.31 -16.95 -5.73
C HIS A 382 -5.72 -18.34 -5.21
N CYS A 383 -6.69 -18.41 -4.30
CA CYS A 383 -7.12 -19.65 -3.63
C CYS A 383 -8.66 -19.76 -3.56
N PHE A 384 -9.37 -19.29 -4.60
CA PHE A 384 -10.82 -19.10 -4.57
C PHE A 384 -11.61 -20.33 -4.11
N THR A 385 -11.35 -21.52 -4.64
CA THR A 385 -12.10 -22.74 -4.30
C THR A 385 -12.03 -23.07 -2.81
N ASN A 386 -10.82 -23.02 -2.24
CA ASN A 386 -10.59 -23.27 -0.81
C ASN A 386 -11.18 -22.15 0.06
N PHE A 387 -11.01 -20.90 -0.38
CA PHE A 387 -11.59 -19.75 0.30
C PHE A 387 -13.13 -19.80 0.33
N LEU A 388 -13.75 -20.12 -0.80
CA LEU A 388 -15.19 -20.25 -0.92
C LEU A 388 -15.74 -21.38 -0.04
N SER A 389 -15.03 -22.52 0.03
CA SER A 389 -15.38 -23.62 0.93
C SER A 389 -15.39 -23.17 2.40
N TYR A 390 -14.35 -22.44 2.83
CA TYR A 390 -14.29 -21.86 4.17
C TYR A 390 -15.40 -20.82 4.42
N ALA A 391 -15.59 -19.89 3.49
CA ALA A 391 -16.60 -18.83 3.60
C ALA A 391 -18.04 -19.39 3.65
N SER A 392 -18.30 -20.49 2.95
CA SER A 392 -19.59 -21.18 2.98
C SER A 392 -19.88 -21.83 4.34
N ALA A 393 -18.84 -22.23 5.08
CA ALA A 393 -18.97 -22.77 6.43
C ALA A 393 -19.05 -21.67 7.51
N LYS A 394 -18.49 -20.48 7.27
CA LYS A 394 -18.51 -19.33 8.19
C LYS A 394 -19.21 -18.12 7.57
N VAL A 395 -20.52 -18.00 7.82
CA VAL A 395 -21.38 -16.90 7.32
C VAL A 395 -20.84 -15.51 7.68
N ASP A 396 -20.09 -15.41 8.78
CA ASP A 396 -19.46 -14.17 9.25
C ASP A 396 -18.47 -13.56 8.25
N VAL A 397 -17.89 -14.35 7.34
CA VAL A 397 -17.00 -13.84 6.28
C VAL A 397 -17.77 -12.93 5.32
N ILE A 398 -18.91 -13.39 4.83
CA ILE A 398 -19.76 -12.63 3.91
C ILE A 398 -20.39 -11.44 4.65
N ASN A 399 -20.87 -11.65 5.89
CA ASN A 399 -21.36 -10.56 6.73
C ASN A 399 -20.30 -9.48 6.95
N GLY A 400 -19.04 -9.87 7.18
CA GLY A 400 -17.91 -8.96 7.34
C GLY A 400 -17.64 -8.13 6.09
N MET A 401 -17.70 -8.74 4.89
CA MET A 401 -17.58 -8.02 3.62
C MET A 401 -18.70 -7.00 3.40
N LEU A 402 -19.93 -7.30 3.83
CA LEU A 402 -21.06 -6.36 3.76
C LEU A 402 -21.02 -5.29 4.87
N TRP A 403 -20.43 -5.60 6.01
CA TRP A 403 -20.28 -4.64 7.10
C TRP A 403 -19.23 -3.57 6.77
N VAL A 404 -18.12 -3.95 6.13
CA VAL A 404 -17.02 -3.01 5.88
C VAL A 404 -17.36 -1.91 4.89
N ILE A 405 -18.25 -2.17 3.91
CA ILE A 405 -18.59 -1.17 2.89
C ILE A 405 -19.31 0.06 3.46
N ARG A 406 -19.85 -0.03 4.67
CA ARG A 406 -20.46 1.10 5.39
C ARG A 406 -19.45 1.96 6.16
N HIS A 407 -18.15 1.64 6.11
CA HIS A 407 -17.14 2.42 6.84
C HIS A 407 -17.01 3.83 6.29
N LYS A 408 -16.85 4.80 7.19
CA LYS A 408 -16.59 6.21 6.83
C LYS A 408 -15.12 6.45 6.44
N ASP A 409 -14.21 5.63 6.94
CA ASP A 409 -12.81 5.66 6.52
C ASP A 409 -12.69 5.15 5.08
N PHE A 410 -12.25 6.03 4.17
CA PHE A 410 -12.18 5.74 2.75
C PHE A 410 -11.26 4.55 2.45
N ALA A 411 -10.09 4.45 3.10
CA ALA A 411 -9.14 3.37 2.83
C ALA A 411 -9.72 1.99 3.16
N THR A 412 -10.41 1.88 4.30
CA THR A 412 -11.11 0.67 4.73
C THR A 412 -12.28 0.33 3.79
N MET A 413 -13.12 1.33 3.48
CA MET A 413 -14.27 1.19 2.59
C MET A 413 -13.84 0.75 1.18
N GLU A 414 -12.85 1.43 0.58
CA GLU A 414 -12.33 1.15 -0.75
C GLU A 414 -11.75 -0.28 -0.83
N THR A 415 -10.97 -0.69 0.18
CA THR A 415 -10.42 -2.04 0.25
C THR A 415 -11.53 -3.08 0.36
N GLY A 416 -12.55 -2.83 1.18
CA GLY A 416 -13.72 -3.69 1.32
C GLY A 416 -14.53 -3.83 0.04
N LEU A 417 -14.83 -2.72 -0.63
CA LEU A 417 -15.56 -2.69 -1.90
C LEU A 417 -14.82 -3.42 -3.01
N LYS A 418 -13.52 -3.20 -3.17
CA LYS A 418 -12.69 -3.95 -4.15
C LYS A 418 -12.68 -5.45 -3.87
N THR A 419 -12.60 -5.82 -2.59
CA THR A 419 -12.65 -7.22 -2.17
C THR A 419 -13.99 -7.86 -2.52
N LEU A 420 -15.09 -7.17 -2.23
CA LEU A 420 -16.43 -7.63 -2.55
C LEU A 420 -16.65 -7.74 -4.07
N ASP A 421 -16.24 -6.74 -4.85
CA ASP A 421 -16.40 -6.75 -6.31
C ASP A 421 -15.65 -7.91 -6.98
N ASN A 422 -14.41 -8.17 -6.52
CA ASN A 422 -13.61 -9.30 -6.96
C ASN A 422 -14.21 -10.65 -6.52
N PHE A 423 -14.78 -10.71 -5.32
CA PHE A 423 -15.43 -11.92 -4.82
C PHE A 423 -16.68 -12.25 -5.63
N LEU A 424 -17.53 -11.25 -5.90
CA LEU A 424 -18.71 -11.40 -6.74
C LEU A 424 -18.36 -11.80 -8.18
N GLU A 425 -17.26 -11.26 -8.74
CA GLU A 425 -16.76 -11.71 -10.05
C GLU A 425 -16.46 -13.21 -10.07
N ASN A 426 -15.74 -13.71 -9.06
CA ASN A 426 -15.38 -15.12 -9.00
C ASN A 426 -16.59 -16.01 -8.74
N VAL A 427 -17.51 -15.59 -7.86
CA VAL A 427 -18.77 -16.30 -7.64
C VAL A 427 -19.59 -16.39 -8.93
N SER A 428 -19.61 -15.33 -9.73
CA SER A 428 -20.35 -15.33 -11.01
C SER A 428 -19.83 -16.34 -12.04
N ARG A 429 -18.60 -16.80 -11.88
CA ARG A 429 -17.94 -17.79 -12.75
C ARG A 429 -17.89 -19.19 -12.13
N SER A 430 -18.50 -19.37 -10.96
CA SER A 430 -18.43 -20.57 -10.16
C SER A 430 -19.74 -21.37 -10.19
N GLU A 431 -19.66 -22.64 -9.79
CA GLU A 431 -20.83 -23.52 -9.69
C GLU A 431 -21.84 -23.09 -8.61
N VAL A 432 -21.42 -22.24 -7.66
CA VAL A 432 -22.28 -21.75 -6.57
C VAL A 432 -23.01 -20.44 -6.92
N LEU A 433 -22.95 -19.97 -8.16
CA LEU A 433 -23.64 -18.74 -8.62
C LEU A 433 -25.10 -18.72 -8.17
N GLN A 434 -25.91 -19.71 -8.57
CA GLN A 434 -27.34 -19.71 -8.25
C GLN A 434 -27.63 -19.75 -6.74
N PRO A 435 -27.08 -20.70 -5.94
CA PRO A 435 -27.37 -20.73 -4.50
C PRO A 435 -26.87 -19.49 -3.77
N PHE A 436 -25.72 -18.92 -4.16
CA PHE A 436 -25.20 -17.70 -3.55
C PHE A 436 -26.12 -16.51 -3.81
N TYR A 437 -26.41 -16.20 -5.08
CA TYR A 437 -27.23 -15.04 -5.39
C TYR A 437 -28.67 -15.23 -4.92
N SER A 438 -29.23 -16.44 -4.95
CA SER A 438 -30.55 -16.69 -4.35
C SER A 438 -30.62 -16.30 -2.86
N ALA A 439 -29.52 -16.44 -2.13
CA ALA A 439 -29.43 -16.13 -0.69
C ALA A 439 -29.05 -14.68 -0.38
N PHE A 440 -28.24 -14.03 -1.24
CA PHE A 440 -27.62 -12.74 -0.93
C PHE A 440 -28.00 -11.58 -1.88
N MET A 441 -28.69 -11.83 -3.00
CA MET A 441 -28.98 -10.79 -4.02
C MET A 441 -29.69 -9.57 -3.45
N GLU A 442 -30.81 -9.78 -2.77
CA GLU A 442 -31.61 -8.71 -2.15
C GLU A 442 -30.79 -7.91 -1.14
N ARG A 443 -30.05 -8.61 -0.27
CA ARG A 443 -29.19 -7.97 0.72
C ARG A 443 -28.06 -7.17 0.07
N LEU A 444 -27.42 -7.69 -0.97
CA LEU A 444 -26.37 -6.98 -1.72
C LEU A 444 -26.89 -5.68 -2.32
N PHE A 445 -28.09 -5.70 -2.92
CA PHE A 445 -28.72 -4.48 -3.43
C PHE A 445 -28.98 -3.46 -2.33
N VAL A 446 -29.61 -3.86 -1.23
CA VAL A 446 -29.92 -2.96 -0.10
C VAL A 446 -28.64 -2.34 0.45
N GLU A 447 -27.65 -3.16 0.77
CA GLU A 447 -26.40 -2.72 1.38
C GLU A 447 -25.64 -1.74 0.48
N ILE A 448 -25.55 -2.02 -0.83
CA ILE A 448 -24.84 -1.17 -1.79
C ILE A 448 -25.63 0.10 -2.13
N LEU A 449 -26.95 0.02 -2.28
CA LEU A 449 -27.77 1.20 -2.58
C LEU A 449 -27.77 2.18 -1.42
N ILE A 450 -27.85 1.71 -0.16
CA ILE A 450 -27.77 2.58 1.02
C ILE A 450 -26.49 3.40 1.00
N VAL A 451 -25.32 2.76 0.77
CA VAL A 451 -24.04 3.49 0.74
C VAL A 451 -23.86 4.30 -0.53
N ALA A 452 -24.41 3.88 -1.67
CA ALA A 452 -24.35 4.64 -2.91
C ALA A 452 -25.17 5.93 -2.87
N MET A 453 -26.25 5.93 -2.07
CA MET A 453 -27.14 7.07 -1.87
C MET A 453 -26.71 7.97 -0.70
N ASP A 454 -25.77 7.51 0.15
CA ASP A 454 -25.23 8.30 1.26
C ASP A 454 -24.11 9.24 0.79
N SER A 455 -24.26 10.52 1.10
CA SER A 455 -23.25 11.57 0.88
C SER A 455 -21.91 11.27 1.57
N LEU A 456 -21.91 10.53 2.69
CA LEU A 456 -20.69 10.21 3.43
C LEU A 456 -19.80 9.17 2.72
N HIS A 457 -20.36 8.40 1.78
CA HIS A 457 -19.65 7.36 1.02
C HIS A 457 -19.49 7.73 -0.45
N ALA A 458 -19.71 9.00 -0.82
CA ALA A 458 -19.62 9.49 -2.19
C ALA A 458 -18.27 9.19 -2.87
N ALA A 459 -17.17 9.13 -2.09
CA ALA A 459 -15.85 8.76 -2.61
C ALA A 459 -15.79 7.32 -3.18
N GLY A 460 -16.68 6.42 -2.74
CA GLY A 460 -16.80 5.04 -3.22
C GLY A 460 -17.72 4.85 -4.42
N PHE A 461 -18.32 5.93 -4.96
CA PHE A 461 -19.37 5.87 -5.98
C PHE A 461 -19.03 5.00 -7.20
N ASP A 462 -17.79 5.10 -7.69
CA ASP A 462 -17.33 4.31 -8.84
C ASP A 462 -17.38 2.80 -8.58
N LEU A 463 -17.02 2.38 -7.35
CA LEU A 463 -17.04 0.98 -6.94
C LEU A 463 -18.47 0.51 -6.65
N HIS A 464 -19.31 1.36 -6.05
CA HIS A 464 -20.74 1.07 -5.87
C HIS A 464 -21.41 0.78 -7.22
N CYS A 465 -21.19 1.64 -8.21
CA CYS A 465 -21.71 1.43 -9.56
C CYS A 465 -21.19 0.14 -10.18
N SER A 466 -19.89 -0.15 -10.04
CA SER A 466 -19.29 -1.41 -10.54
C SER A 466 -19.99 -2.64 -9.99
N ILE A 467 -20.24 -2.66 -8.67
CA ILE A 467 -20.93 -3.78 -8.00
C ILE A 467 -22.39 -3.86 -8.46
N LEU A 468 -23.12 -2.74 -8.49
CA LEU A 468 -24.53 -2.72 -8.94
C LEU A 468 -24.67 -3.22 -10.38
N MET A 469 -23.82 -2.76 -11.30
CA MET A 469 -23.77 -3.25 -12.67
C MET A 469 -23.60 -4.77 -12.72
N LYS A 470 -22.75 -5.32 -11.85
CA LYS A 470 -22.54 -6.76 -11.75
C LYS A 470 -23.79 -7.49 -11.28
N LEU A 471 -24.48 -6.96 -10.25
CA LEU A 471 -25.75 -7.53 -9.78
C LEU A 471 -26.81 -7.52 -10.90
N PHE A 472 -27.00 -6.41 -11.62
CA PHE A 472 -27.93 -6.35 -12.76
C PHE A 472 -27.53 -7.30 -13.90
N THR A 473 -26.23 -7.44 -14.16
CA THR A 473 -25.71 -8.40 -15.14
C THR A 473 -26.04 -9.84 -14.76
N VAL A 474 -25.77 -10.22 -13.52
CA VAL A 474 -26.08 -11.56 -12.99
C VAL A 474 -27.59 -11.83 -13.03
N SER A 475 -28.41 -10.86 -12.62
CA SER A 475 -29.87 -10.98 -12.69
C SER A 475 -30.37 -11.28 -14.11
N SER A 476 -29.72 -10.68 -15.11
CA SER A 476 -30.04 -10.87 -16.53
C SER A 476 -29.58 -12.23 -17.10
N MET A 477 -28.76 -12.99 -16.36
CA MET A 477 -28.36 -14.35 -16.76
C MET A 477 -29.43 -15.40 -16.46
N PHE A 478 -30.35 -15.11 -15.53
CA PHE A 478 -31.41 -16.03 -15.12
C PHE A 478 -32.71 -15.76 -15.89
N PRO A 479 -33.61 -16.78 -15.99
CA PRO A 479 -34.97 -16.55 -16.46
C PRO A 479 -35.66 -15.41 -15.68
N PRO A 480 -36.46 -14.54 -16.34
CA PRO A 480 -37.01 -13.34 -15.72
C PRO A 480 -37.79 -13.58 -14.41
N ASP A 481 -38.48 -14.71 -14.31
CA ASP A 481 -39.36 -15.05 -13.19
C ASP A 481 -38.68 -15.93 -12.12
N THR A 482 -37.35 -16.11 -12.22
CA THR A 482 -36.60 -16.82 -11.18
C THR A 482 -36.70 -16.03 -9.87
N ALA A 483 -37.18 -16.67 -8.80
CA ALA A 483 -37.31 -16.02 -7.49
C ALA A 483 -35.98 -15.40 -7.05
N THR A 484 -36.05 -14.21 -6.43
CA THR A 484 -34.95 -13.39 -5.87
C THR A 484 -33.84 -12.94 -6.82
N VAL A 485 -33.57 -13.65 -7.92
CA VAL A 485 -32.47 -13.37 -8.86
C VAL A 485 -32.94 -12.90 -10.24
N GLY A 486 -34.10 -13.36 -10.70
CA GLY A 486 -34.64 -13.02 -12.02
C GLY A 486 -35.01 -11.55 -12.14
N ARG A 487 -34.96 -11.02 -13.37
CA ARG A 487 -35.22 -9.60 -13.66
C ARG A 487 -36.53 -9.07 -13.08
N ASN A 488 -37.62 -9.84 -13.16
CA ASN A 488 -38.93 -9.42 -12.66
C ASN A 488 -38.96 -9.41 -11.13
N ALA A 489 -38.33 -10.39 -10.48
CA ALA A 489 -38.24 -10.47 -9.03
C ALA A 489 -37.41 -9.30 -8.46
N VAL A 490 -36.22 -9.05 -9.02
CA VAL A 490 -35.35 -7.94 -8.60
C VAL A 490 -36.04 -6.59 -8.82
N ARG A 491 -36.74 -6.40 -9.94
CA ARG A 491 -37.50 -5.16 -10.20
C ARG A 491 -38.57 -4.93 -9.14
N GLY A 492 -39.39 -5.95 -8.83
CA GLY A 492 -40.42 -5.84 -7.79
C GLY A 492 -39.82 -5.51 -6.43
N PHE A 493 -38.75 -6.20 -6.05
CA PHE A 493 -38.02 -5.97 -4.80
C PHE A 493 -37.47 -4.54 -4.69
N LEU A 494 -36.82 -4.02 -5.74
CA LEU A 494 -36.25 -2.67 -5.73
C LEU A 494 -37.33 -1.58 -5.68
N ILE A 495 -38.45 -1.77 -6.37
CA ILE A 495 -39.60 -0.87 -6.27
C ILE A 495 -40.11 -0.81 -4.82
N GLU A 496 -40.35 -1.96 -4.20
CA GLU A 496 -40.84 -2.04 -2.82
C GLU A 496 -39.88 -1.38 -1.82
N ASN A 497 -38.56 -1.64 -1.94
CA ASN A 497 -37.57 -1.13 -0.99
C ASN A 497 -37.28 0.37 -1.17
N LEU A 498 -37.31 0.89 -2.40
CA LEU A 498 -37.05 2.30 -2.66
C LEU A 498 -38.28 3.19 -2.38
N LEU A 499 -39.50 2.65 -2.47
CA LEU A 499 -40.73 3.37 -2.10
C LEU A 499 -40.79 3.74 -0.60
N VAL A 500 -39.93 3.16 0.25
CA VAL A 500 -39.76 3.59 1.64
C VAL A 500 -39.27 5.05 1.72
N ILE A 501 -38.59 5.54 0.67
CA ILE A 501 -38.18 6.93 0.54
C ILE A 501 -39.38 7.73 0.02
N GLY A 502 -40.04 8.50 0.90
CA GLY A 502 -41.31 9.18 0.59
C GLY A 502 -41.28 10.15 -0.60
N THR A 503 -40.10 10.61 -1.00
CA THR A 503 -39.89 11.50 -2.16
C THR A 503 -39.93 10.77 -3.51
N LEU A 504 -39.85 9.43 -3.52
CA LEU A 504 -39.77 8.64 -4.75
C LEU A 504 -41.15 8.11 -5.17
N THR A 505 -41.45 8.18 -6.47
CA THR A 505 -42.67 7.60 -7.05
C THR A 505 -42.39 6.25 -7.70
N GLU A 506 -43.41 5.38 -7.77
CA GLU A 506 -43.28 4.07 -8.40
C GLU A 506 -42.81 4.16 -9.86
N ASN A 507 -43.31 5.15 -10.62
CA ASN A 507 -42.90 5.39 -12.00
C ASN A 507 -41.42 5.75 -12.10
N LEU A 508 -40.94 6.67 -11.26
CA LEU A 508 -39.54 7.09 -11.23
C LEU A 508 -38.60 5.90 -10.94
N ILE A 509 -38.94 5.10 -9.92
CA ILE A 509 -38.14 3.92 -9.56
C ILE A 509 -38.17 2.88 -10.69
N SER A 510 -39.34 2.67 -11.30
CA SER A 510 -39.53 1.74 -12.41
C SER A 510 -38.71 2.12 -13.65
N GLU A 511 -38.64 3.42 -13.98
CA GLU A 511 -37.80 3.96 -15.05
C GLU A 511 -36.31 3.83 -14.70
N PHE A 512 -35.93 4.19 -13.47
CA PHE A 512 -34.56 4.05 -12.98
C PHE A 512 -34.05 2.60 -13.08
N VAL A 513 -34.81 1.63 -12.57
CA VAL A 513 -34.46 0.21 -12.62
C VAL A 513 -34.42 -0.30 -14.07
N SER A 514 -35.34 0.15 -14.92
CA SER A 514 -35.32 -0.22 -16.34
C SER A 514 -34.06 0.28 -17.04
N GLY A 515 -33.68 1.56 -16.83
CA GLY A 515 -32.44 2.12 -17.35
C GLY A 515 -31.19 1.42 -16.80
N CYS A 516 -31.19 1.00 -15.53
CA CYS A 516 -30.10 0.19 -14.97
C CYS A 516 -29.89 -1.12 -15.76
N TYR A 517 -30.97 -1.80 -16.15
CA TYR A 517 -30.90 -3.01 -17.00
C TYR A 517 -30.54 -2.72 -18.47
N ASP A 518 -30.74 -1.51 -18.97
CA ASP A 518 -30.36 -1.16 -20.34
C ASP A 518 -28.88 -0.77 -20.41
N TYR A 519 -28.36 -0.11 -19.38
CA TYR A 519 -26.99 0.40 -19.32
C TYR A 519 -26.01 -0.48 -18.55
N HIS A 520 -26.42 -1.62 -17.97
CA HIS A 520 -25.55 -2.46 -17.13
C HIS A 520 -24.26 -2.97 -17.79
N ARG A 521 -24.12 -2.85 -19.11
CA ARG A 521 -22.92 -3.22 -19.88
C ARG A 521 -22.00 -2.05 -20.22
N ASP A 522 -22.46 -0.81 -20.03
CA ASP A 522 -21.69 0.41 -20.29
C ASP A 522 -21.44 1.16 -18.98
N PRO A 523 -20.20 1.10 -18.44
CA PRO A 523 -19.87 1.76 -17.18
C PRO A 523 -20.09 3.27 -17.17
N LYS A 524 -19.96 3.95 -18.32
CA LYS A 524 -20.11 5.40 -18.37
C LYS A 524 -21.58 5.79 -18.32
N GLU A 525 -22.39 5.13 -19.14
CA GLU A 525 -23.83 5.40 -19.20
C GLU A 525 -24.54 4.95 -17.91
N PHE A 526 -24.16 3.81 -17.33
CA PHE A 526 -24.71 3.37 -16.04
C PHE A 526 -24.43 4.39 -14.93
N LYS A 527 -23.18 4.87 -14.82
CA LYS A 527 -22.81 5.88 -13.82
C LYS A 527 -23.56 7.18 -14.00
N ARG A 528 -23.71 7.63 -15.25
CA ARG A 528 -24.48 8.84 -15.58
C ARG A 528 -25.92 8.69 -15.15
N HIS A 529 -26.57 7.60 -15.56
CA HIS A 529 -27.95 7.29 -15.20
C HIS A 529 -28.16 7.21 -13.68
N PHE A 530 -27.23 6.59 -12.96
CA PHE A 530 -27.30 6.53 -11.50
C PHE A 530 -27.07 7.89 -10.83
N ALA A 531 -26.14 8.70 -11.33
CA ALA A 531 -25.91 10.05 -10.83
C ALA A 531 -27.13 10.96 -11.05
N ASP A 532 -27.78 10.86 -12.21
CA ASP A 532 -29.01 11.60 -12.52
C ASP A 532 -30.12 11.23 -11.52
N PHE A 533 -30.29 9.94 -11.21
CA PHE A 533 -31.24 9.48 -10.18
C PHE A 533 -30.93 10.04 -8.78
N LEU A 534 -29.65 10.11 -8.38
CA LEU A 534 -29.27 10.71 -7.10
C LEU A 534 -29.59 12.21 -7.04
N ILE A 535 -29.38 12.93 -8.14
CA ILE A 535 -29.71 14.35 -8.24
C ILE A 535 -31.22 14.55 -8.14
N GLU A 536 -32.00 13.77 -8.88
CA GLU A 536 -33.46 13.83 -8.81
C GLU A 536 -33.94 13.58 -7.38
N MET A 537 -33.45 12.53 -6.72
CA MET A 537 -33.78 12.25 -5.31
C MET A 537 -33.51 13.46 -4.39
N GLN A 538 -32.38 14.15 -4.57
CA GLN A 538 -32.03 15.34 -3.77
C GLN A 538 -32.94 16.53 -4.06
N VAL A 539 -33.30 16.75 -5.33
CA VAL A 539 -34.20 17.83 -5.75
C VAL A 539 -35.58 17.64 -5.13
N TRP A 540 -36.15 16.44 -5.21
CA TRP A 540 -37.45 16.12 -4.60
C TRP A 540 -37.41 16.23 -3.07
N GLY A 541 -36.31 15.81 -2.44
CA GLY A 541 -36.10 15.99 -1.00
C GLY A 541 -36.07 17.46 -0.56
N ALA A 542 -35.35 18.31 -1.30
CA ALA A 542 -35.31 19.74 -1.03
C ALA A 542 -36.68 20.42 -1.25
N GLU A 543 -37.44 20.00 -2.26
CA GLU A 543 -38.80 20.50 -2.49
C GLU A 543 -39.78 20.11 -1.38
N GLU A 544 -39.69 18.88 -0.85
CA GLU A 544 -40.51 18.46 0.30
C GLU A 544 -40.13 19.19 1.59
N GLU A 545 -38.83 19.36 1.87
CA GLU A 545 -38.36 20.11 3.04
C GLU A 545 -38.84 21.57 2.99
N ASN A 546 -38.74 22.21 1.82
CA ASN A 546 -39.27 23.56 1.59
C ASN A 546 -40.79 23.63 1.81
N LYS A 547 -41.55 22.63 1.36
CA LYS A 547 -43.01 22.56 1.59
C LYS A 547 -43.34 22.40 3.08
N LEU A 548 -42.59 21.56 3.80
CA LEU A 548 -42.78 21.36 5.24
C LEU A 548 -42.45 22.63 6.04
N GLN A 549 -41.36 23.32 5.71
CA GLN A 549 -41.00 24.59 6.33
C GLN A 549 -42.08 25.66 6.08
N GLN A 550 -42.59 25.78 4.85
CA GLN A 550 -43.69 26.69 4.53
C GLN A 550 -44.96 26.38 5.33
N GLN A 551 -45.30 25.09 5.50
CA GLN A 551 -46.45 24.67 6.31
C GLN A 551 -46.25 24.97 7.80
N GLU A 552 -45.02 24.83 8.31
CA GLU A 552 -44.68 25.13 9.70
C GLU A 552 -44.70 26.65 9.96
N GLU A 553 -44.12 27.46 9.07
CA GLU A 553 -44.22 28.91 9.08
C GLU A 553 -45.69 29.37 9.05
N GLN A 554 -46.50 28.74 8.20
CA GLN A 554 -47.93 29.04 8.11
C GLN A 554 -48.68 28.71 9.40
N ARG A 555 -48.38 27.57 10.05
CA ARG A 555 -48.94 27.22 11.37
C ARG A 555 -48.50 28.17 12.49
N LEU A 556 -47.24 28.63 12.45
CA LEU A 556 -46.73 29.63 13.39
C LEU A 556 -47.42 30.99 13.19
N LEU A 557 -47.63 31.40 11.94
CA LEU A 557 -48.38 32.62 11.62
C LEU A 557 -49.85 32.53 12.07
N GLU A 558 -50.48 31.37 11.91
CA GLU A 558 -51.85 31.10 12.40
C GLU A 558 -51.98 31.16 13.92
N THR A 559 -50.91 30.83 14.67
CA THR A 559 -50.89 30.91 16.14
C THR A 559 -50.54 32.32 16.65
N ILE A 560 -49.76 33.09 15.90
CA ILE A 560 -49.31 34.44 16.29
C ILE A 560 -50.33 35.53 15.89
N ILE A 561 -51.09 35.33 14.81
CA ILE A 561 -52.01 36.34 14.27
C ILE A 561 -53.47 35.86 14.44
N PRO A 562 -54.23 36.42 15.40
CA PRO A 562 -55.64 36.10 15.57
C PRO A 562 -56.44 36.47 14.30
N GLY A 563 -57.02 35.47 13.62
CA GLY A 563 -57.85 35.65 12.42
C GLY A 563 -57.17 35.32 11.07
N PHE A 564 -55.94 34.80 11.07
CA PHE A 564 -55.20 34.51 9.83
C PHE A 564 -55.87 33.46 8.93
N SER A 565 -56.61 32.49 9.50
CA SER A 565 -57.30 31.44 8.75
C SER A 565 -58.50 31.92 7.91
N LEU A 566 -59.00 33.15 8.16
CA LEU A 566 -60.17 33.71 7.47
C LEU A 566 -59.83 34.45 6.18
N MET A 567 -58.54 34.65 5.86
CA MET A 567 -58.12 35.45 4.69
C MET A 567 -57.83 34.62 3.43
N THR A 568 -57.77 33.29 3.52
CA THR A 568 -57.38 32.41 2.40
C THR A 568 -58.54 31.68 1.73
N THR A 569 -59.78 31.87 2.18
CA THR A 569 -60.96 31.21 1.60
C THR A 569 -62.04 32.23 1.22
N ASP A 570 -61.84 32.97 0.13
CA ASP A 570 -62.96 33.44 -0.70
C ASP A 570 -62.48 33.64 -2.15
N PRO A 571 -63.08 32.98 -3.16
CA PRO A 571 -62.75 33.24 -4.55
C PRO A 571 -63.34 34.60 -4.94
N PHE A 572 -62.52 35.47 -5.54
CA PHE A 572 -62.96 36.74 -6.11
C PHE A 572 -64.11 36.53 -7.11
N VAL A 573 -65.34 36.83 -6.69
CA VAL A 573 -66.50 36.94 -7.57
C VAL A 573 -66.45 38.31 -8.25
N ILE A 574 -66.20 38.32 -9.55
CA ILE A 574 -66.28 39.53 -10.39
C ILE A 574 -67.77 39.85 -10.61
N PRO A 575 -68.27 41.06 -10.30
CA PRO A 575 -69.67 41.42 -10.56
C PRO A 575 -69.89 41.71 -12.04
N ASN A 576 -70.94 41.10 -12.60
CA ASN A 576 -71.52 41.43 -13.90
C ASN A 576 -71.98 42.90 -13.93
N PHE A 577 -71.43 43.70 -14.85
CA PHE A 577 -72.05 44.94 -15.31
C PHE A 577 -72.73 44.69 -16.66
N SER A 578 -74.06 44.66 -16.63
CA SER A 578 -74.91 44.78 -17.82
C SER A 578 -75.38 46.23 -17.98
N SER A 579 -75.06 46.79 -19.16
CA SER A 579 -75.78 47.78 -19.97
C SER A 579 -76.18 49.14 -19.37
N GLU A 580 -75.59 50.22 -19.90
CA GLU A 580 -76.35 51.34 -20.48
C GLU A 580 -75.46 52.16 -21.45
N ILE A 581 -75.96 52.27 -22.70
CA ILE A 581 -75.51 53.01 -23.90
C ILE A 581 -74.33 52.44 -24.71
#